data_AF-A0A2A4RN35-F1
#
_entry.id   AF-A0A2A4RN35-F1
#
_cell.length_a   1.000
_cell.length_b   1.000
_cell.length_c   1.000
_cell.angle_alpha   90.00
_cell.angle_beta   90.00
_cell.angle_gamma   90.00
#
_symmetry.space_group_name_H-M   'P 1'
#
loop_
_entity.id
_entity.type
_entity.pdbx_description
1 polymer ?
#
loop_
_entity_poly.entity_id
_entity_poly.type
_entity_poly.pdbx_seq_one_letter_code
_entity_poly.pdbx_strand_id
1 'polypeptide(L)'
;MLKVILRSLLLLMVFWGGSAQAALTIEITQGVKGAMPIAIVPFTWEGPGSAAPLDITKVVTDNLYRSGRFSPLPERDMLAHPSDPSKINFKNWRILGVENLVVGKIRAAANNQYIVQFVLFDVFRSSQITGQTFHVGKISDLRKTAHQVSDVIYEALLGERGAFDTKVAYITQSQDRAGKPRYSLQVADADGHGPQAVLNSSEPLMSPSWSPDGRKLAYVTFEGGRPSIYTQDVYLGKREKISGFKGINGAPAWSPDGTRMALVLSKDGSPDIYVMNLLTKKLTRLTTSYGIDTEPVWTRGGDAIVFTSDRGGKPQLYQITLSNRQVKRLTFEGNYNARATLSPDGRMVAMVHGNGNRYQIAVMDLDSGAMQVLTDTSLDESPSFAPNGSMIIYATESRNRGVLSAVSVDGRVRQRLVLQEGDAREPVWAPYGK
;
A
#
# COMPACT_ATOMS: atom_id res chain seq x y z
N MET A 1 -54.85 47.19 -0.30
CA MET A 1 -53.68 46.87 0.56
C MET A 1 -53.61 45.36 0.73
N LEU A 2 -52.71 44.72 -0.03
CA LEU A 2 -51.62 43.87 0.49
C LEU A 2 -52.02 42.36 0.56
N LYS A 3 -52.11 41.68 -0.59
CA LYS A 3 -51.08 40.78 -1.18
C LYS A 3 -50.85 39.51 -0.31
N VAL A 4 -51.52 38.36 -0.50
CA VAL A 4 -51.46 37.38 -1.63
C VAL A 4 -50.04 36.93 -2.05
N ILE A 5 -48.98 37.23 -1.28
CA ILE A 5 -47.59 36.82 -1.63
C ILE A 5 -46.95 35.95 -0.54
N LEU A 6 -47.61 34.88 -0.08
CA LEU A 6 -46.98 33.96 0.88
C LEU A 6 -47.33 32.48 0.68
N ARG A 7 -47.48 32.04 -0.58
CA ARG A 7 -47.67 30.61 -0.93
C ARG A 7 -46.82 30.11 -2.11
N SER A 8 -45.76 30.84 -2.49
CA SER A 8 -44.94 30.50 -3.67
C SER A 8 -43.43 30.46 -3.41
N LEU A 9 -42.99 30.18 -2.18
CA LEU A 9 -41.57 30.05 -1.83
C LEU A 9 -41.31 28.70 -1.15
N LEU A 10 -41.76 27.63 -1.80
CA LEU A 10 -41.50 26.26 -1.37
C LEU A 10 -41.25 25.38 -2.59
N LEU A 11 -40.20 25.68 -3.36
CA LEU A 11 -39.50 24.73 -4.22
C LEU A 11 -38.29 25.43 -4.86
N LEU A 12 -37.14 25.40 -4.19
CA LEU A 12 -35.81 25.26 -4.81
C LEU A 12 -34.72 25.19 -3.71
N MET A 13 -34.81 24.20 -2.82
CA MET A 13 -33.57 23.71 -2.20
C MET A 13 -32.93 22.79 -3.22
N VAL A 14 -32.08 23.38 -4.05
CA VAL A 14 -31.10 22.66 -4.83
C VAL A 14 -30.23 21.91 -3.82
N PHE A 15 -30.46 20.61 -3.68
CA PHE A 15 -29.48 19.72 -3.07
C PHE A 15 -28.21 19.82 -3.91
N TRP A 16 -27.27 20.64 -3.45
CA TRP A 16 -25.86 20.43 -3.79
C TRP A 16 -25.47 19.12 -3.14
N GLY A 17 -25.72 18.02 -3.84
CA GLY A 17 -25.11 16.74 -3.55
C GLY A 17 -23.62 16.91 -3.79
N GLY A 18 -22.88 17.29 -2.75
CA GLY A 18 -21.45 17.11 -2.74
C GLY A 18 -21.18 15.66 -3.04
N SER A 19 -20.46 15.38 -4.12
CA SER A 19 -19.95 14.04 -4.38
C SER A 19 -19.04 13.69 -3.21
N ALA A 20 -19.54 12.91 -2.26
CA ALA A 20 -18.70 12.29 -1.24
C ALA A 20 -17.73 11.39 -2.01
N GLN A 21 -16.50 11.86 -2.18
CA GLN A 21 -15.44 11.01 -2.70
C GLN A 21 -15.21 9.93 -1.65
N ALA A 22 -15.44 8.68 -2.04
CA ALA A 22 -15.16 7.51 -1.22
C ALA A 22 -13.66 7.50 -0.89
N ALA A 23 -13.30 8.06 0.27
CA ALA A 23 -11.92 8.15 0.72
C ALA A 23 -11.66 7.10 1.80
N LEU A 24 -10.55 6.37 1.69
CA LEU A 24 -10.03 5.59 2.81
C LEU A 24 -9.55 6.57 3.89
N THR A 25 -9.95 6.33 5.13
CA THR A 25 -9.45 7.09 6.29
C THR A 25 -8.47 6.23 7.08
N ILE A 26 -7.29 6.77 7.40
CA ILE A 26 -6.29 6.05 8.19
C ILE A 26 -6.42 6.40 9.67
N GLU A 27 -6.60 5.38 10.51
CA GLU A 27 -6.61 5.46 11.96
C GLU A 27 -5.37 4.75 12.52
N ILE A 28 -4.58 5.44 13.35
CA ILE A 28 -3.47 4.81 14.07
C ILE A 28 -4.02 4.18 15.34
N THR A 29 -3.94 2.85 15.43
CA THR A 29 -4.49 2.09 16.56
C THR A 29 -3.44 1.84 17.64
N GLN A 30 -2.16 1.94 17.30
CA GLN A 30 -1.05 1.79 18.24
C GLN A 30 0.17 2.61 17.80
N GLY A 31 0.61 3.53 18.67
CA GLY A 31 1.81 4.36 18.48
C GLY A 31 3.07 3.77 19.13
N VAL A 32 4.23 4.38 18.89
CA VAL A 32 5.55 3.86 19.30
C VAL A 32 6.20 4.72 20.38
N LYS A 33 6.59 4.09 21.49
CA LYS A 33 7.55 4.68 22.45
C LYS A 33 8.95 4.71 21.81
N GLY A 34 9.60 5.87 21.82
CA GLY A 34 10.93 6.07 21.24
C GLY A 34 10.94 6.51 19.77
N ALA A 35 9.81 6.98 19.24
CA ALA A 35 9.77 7.64 17.93
C ALA A 35 10.52 8.97 17.99
N MET A 36 11.25 9.30 16.92
CA MET A 36 12.14 10.46 16.83
C MET A 36 11.34 11.77 16.84
N PRO A 37 11.57 12.68 17.81
CA PRO A 37 10.90 13.99 17.84
C PRO A 37 11.26 14.84 16.61
N ILE A 38 10.24 15.33 15.91
CA ILE A 38 10.40 16.19 14.74
C ILE A 38 9.34 17.30 14.75
N ALA A 39 9.68 18.50 14.29
CA ALA A 39 8.71 19.57 14.06
C ALA A 39 8.60 19.84 12.56
N ILE A 40 7.38 19.88 12.04
CA ILE A 40 7.09 20.26 10.66
C ILE A 40 6.32 21.57 10.72
N VAL A 41 7.03 22.68 10.53
CA VAL A 41 6.43 24.02 10.58
C VAL A 41 5.47 24.18 9.39
N PRO A 42 4.27 24.78 9.58
CA PRO A 42 3.36 25.09 8.49
C PRO A 42 4.05 25.76 7.30
N PHE A 43 3.99 25.10 6.15
CA PHE A 43 4.61 25.59 4.93
C PHE A 43 3.96 26.92 4.54
N THR A 44 4.78 27.96 4.38
CA THR A 44 4.27 29.30 4.06
C THR A 44 3.78 29.36 2.63
N TRP A 45 2.57 29.89 2.43
CA TRP A 45 2.00 30.13 1.12
C TRP A 45 2.44 31.49 0.57
N GLU A 46 3.01 31.50 -0.62
CA GLU A 46 3.41 32.68 -1.40
C GLU A 46 2.68 32.65 -2.75
N GLY A 47 1.42 33.05 -2.75
CA GLY A 47 0.60 33.12 -3.97
C GLY A 47 -0.72 33.83 -3.73
N PRO A 48 -1.62 33.86 -4.73
CA PRO A 48 -2.93 34.49 -4.57
C PRO A 48 -3.78 33.77 -3.53
N GLY A 49 -4.65 34.51 -2.84
CA GLY A 49 -5.54 33.97 -1.80
C GLY A 49 -4.87 33.80 -0.43
N SER A 50 -5.64 33.33 0.55
CA SER A 50 -5.20 33.19 1.95
C SER A 50 -4.50 31.87 2.27
N ALA A 51 -4.56 30.87 1.38
CA ALA A 51 -4.00 29.55 1.62
C ALA A 51 -3.59 28.84 0.31
N ALA A 52 -2.64 27.91 0.42
CA ALA A 52 -2.26 27.03 -0.67
C ALA A 52 -3.41 26.06 -1.03
N PRO A 53 -3.48 25.53 -2.27
CA PRO A 53 -4.54 24.61 -2.67
C PRO A 53 -4.51 23.24 -1.97
N LEU A 54 -3.38 22.89 -1.35
CA LEU A 54 -3.20 21.67 -0.57
C LEU A 54 -2.35 21.99 0.66
N ASP A 55 -2.76 21.46 1.81
CA ASP A 55 -1.95 21.48 3.03
C ASP A 55 -0.84 20.40 2.97
N ILE A 56 0.30 20.78 2.39
CA ILE A 56 1.49 19.92 2.32
C ILE A 56 2.02 19.58 3.72
N THR A 57 1.96 20.52 4.65
CA THR A 57 2.41 20.33 6.04
C THR A 57 1.70 19.14 6.67
N LYS A 58 0.37 19.09 6.52
CA LYS A 58 -0.44 17.99 7.03
C LYS A 58 -0.05 16.66 6.40
N VAL A 59 0.10 16.60 5.07
CA VAL A 59 0.48 15.36 4.38
C VAL A 59 1.85 14.85 4.86
N VAL A 60 2.84 15.75 4.98
CA VAL A 60 4.18 15.39 5.48
C VAL A 60 4.13 14.92 6.94
N THR A 61 3.41 15.65 7.78
CA THR A 61 3.20 15.29 9.19
C THR A 61 2.56 13.91 9.32
N ASP A 62 1.47 13.67 8.60
CA ASP A 62 0.75 12.40 8.65
C ASP A 62 1.60 11.25 8.11
N ASN A 63 2.38 11.45 7.03
CA ASN A 63 3.31 10.44 6.50
C ASN A 63 4.33 10.00 7.55
N LEU A 64 5.05 10.96 8.13
CA LEU A 64 6.10 10.71 9.09
C LEU A 64 5.54 10.07 10.37
N TYR A 65 4.39 10.55 10.85
CA TYR A 65 3.72 9.95 12.01
C TYR A 65 3.27 8.51 11.75
N ARG A 66 2.65 8.24 10.60
CA ARG A 66 2.21 6.89 10.21
C ARG A 66 3.37 5.90 10.11
N SER A 67 4.55 6.33 9.69
CA SER A 67 5.72 5.43 9.68
C SER A 67 6.06 4.85 11.07
N GLY A 68 5.60 5.52 12.14
CA GLY A 68 5.91 5.20 13.53
C GLY A 68 7.37 5.34 13.91
N ARG A 69 8.20 5.90 13.01
CA ARG A 69 9.59 6.28 13.27
C ARG A 69 9.69 7.68 13.84
N PHE A 70 8.67 8.52 13.64
CA PHE A 70 8.67 9.92 14.03
C PHE A 70 7.51 10.28 14.95
N SER A 71 7.74 11.25 15.82
CA SER A 71 6.75 11.87 16.68
C SER A 71 6.66 13.36 16.36
N PRO A 72 5.81 13.75 15.39
CA PRO A 72 5.62 15.16 15.04
C PRO A 72 5.08 15.99 16.22
N LEU A 73 5.73 17.12 16.48
CA LEU A 73 5.25 18.12 17.44
C LEU A 73 3.96 18.77 16.90
N PRO A 74 2.84 18.79 17.66
CA PRO A 74 1.63 19.46 17.23
C PRO A 74 1.83 20.97 17.03
N GLU A 75 1.22 21.54 16.00
CA GLU A 75 1.34 22.98 15.66
C GLU A 75 1.00 23.90 16.84
N ARG A 76 -0.05 23.59 17.60
CA ARG A 76 -0.47 24.37 18.77
C ARG A 76 0.58 24.44 19.89
N ASP A 77 1.55 23.52 19.91
CA ASP A 77 2.60 23.44 20.91
C ASP A 77 3.90 24.11 20.41
N MET A 78 3.93 24.61 19.16
CA MET A 78 5.08 25.30 18.58
C MET A 78 5.21 26.72 19.13
N LEU A 79 6.44 27.10 19.50
CA LEU A 79 6.74 28.44 20.00
C LEU A 79 6.92 29.48 18.87
N ALA A 80 7.09 29.05 17.62
CA ALA A 80 7.27 29.90 16.45
C ALA A 80 6.98 29.17 15.15
N HIS A 81 6.65 29.92 14.10
CA HIS A 81 6.41 29.41 12.74
C HIS A 81 7.36 30.06 11.72
N PRO A 82 8.69 29.78 11.78
CA PRO A 82 9.66 30.37 10.88
C PRO A 82 9.51 29.82 9.46
N SER A 83 9.41 30.71 8.48
CA SER A 83 9.39 30.38 7.05
C SER A 83 10.73 30.59 6.35
N ASP A 84 11.62 31.37 6.97
CA ASP A 84 12.96 31.69 6.50
C ASP A 84 13.99 31.03 7.44
N PRO A 85 14.90 30.19 6.90
CA PRO A 85 15.98 29.59 7.67
C PRO A 85 16.78 30.56 8.55
N SER A 86 17.00 31.80 8.08
CA SER A 86 17.76 32.82 8.82
C SER A 86 17.05 33.30 10.09
N LYS A 87 15.74 33.10 10.19
CA LYS A 87 14.91 33.53 11.33
C LYS A 87 14.70 32.41 12.37
N ILE A 88 15.30 31.24 12.17
CA ILE A 88 15.14 30.11 13.08
C ILE A 88 15.92 30.37 14.37
N ASN A 89 15.20 30.43 15.50
CA ASN A 89 15.81 30.35 16.83
C ASN A 89 15.81 28.89 17.30
N PHE A 90 16.92 28.17 17.10
CA PHE A 90 17.06 26.77 17.49
C PHE A 90 16.87 26.50 18.99
N LYS A 91 17.06 27.51 19.85
CA LYS A 91 16.83 27.35 21.31
C LYS A 91 15.37 27.03 21.62
N ASN A 92 14.43 27.63 20.90
CA ASN A 92 12.99 27.38 21.09
C ASN A 92 12.67 25.90 20.88
N TRP A 93 13.25 25.30 19.84
CA TRP A 93 13.01 23.90 19.48
C TRP A 93 13.71 22.92 20.43
N ARG A 94 14.92 23.26 20.89
CA ARG A 94 15.63 22.47 21.94
C ARG A 94 14.83 22.37 23.23
N ILE A 95 14.18 23.47 23.65
CA ILE A 95 13.34 23.51 24.86
C ILE A 95 12.14 22.55 24.72
N LEU A 96 11.59 22.43 23.52
CA LEU A 96 10.48 21.50 23.22
C LEU A 96 10.94 20.04 23.03
N GLY A 97 12.25 19.76 23.16
CA GLY A 97 12.80 18.42 22.95
C GLY A 97 12.76 17.96 21.49
N VAL A 98 12.65 18.89 20.53
CA VAL A 98 12.64 18.58 19.10
C VAL A 98 14.07 18.37 18.61
N GLU A 99 14.33 17.24 17.96
CA GLU A 99 15.65 16.90 17.41
C GLU A 99 15.81 17.42 15.98
N ASN A 100 14.73 17.34 15.20
CA ASN A 100 14.72 17.67 13.77
C ASN A 100 13.64 18.70 13.45
N LEU A 101 13.97 19.69 12.62
CA LEU A 101 13.06 20.78 12.24
C LEU A 101 12.94 20.86 10.72
N VAL A 102 11.71 20.82 10.22
CA VAL A 102 11.38 21.05 8.81
C VAL A 102 10.70 22.40 8.68
N VAL A 103 11.23 23.24 7.80
CA VAL A 103 10.61 24.49 7.36
C VAL A 103 10.42 24.45 5.86
N GLY A 104 9.37 25.08 5.37
CA GLY A 104 9.09 25.08 3.94
C GLY A 104 8.16 26.17 3.49
N LYS A 105 8.03 26.29 2.18
CA LYS A 105 7.16 27.24 1.50
C LYS A 105 6.65 26.69 0.19
N ILE A 106 5.49 27.19 -0.21
CA ILE A 106 4.81 26.86 -1.45
C ILE A 106 4.60 28.19 -2.18
N ARG A 107 5.13 28.30 -3.39
CA ARG A 107 5.01 29.49 -4.24
C ARG A 107 4.11 29.19 -5.42
N ALA A 108 3.19 30.10 -5.73
CA ALA A 108 2.51 30.10 -7.02
C ALA A 108 3.51 30.52 -8.11
N ALA A 109 3.49 29.81 -9.24
CA ALA A 109 4.24 30.14 -10.44
C ALA A 109 3.28 30.36 -11.63
N ALA A 110 3.82 30.75 -12.78
CA ALA A 110 3.02 30.98 -13.98
C ALA A 110 2.25 29.71 -14.40
N ASN A 111 1.13 29.88 -15.12
CA ASN A 111 0.33 28.77 -15.68
C ASN A 111 -0.19 27.77 -14.63
N ASN A 112 -0.62 28.22 -13.45
CA ASN A 112 -1.10 27.37 -12.35
C ASN A 112 -0.08 26.30 -11.91
N GLN A 113 1.20 26.61 -12.04
CA GLN A 113 2.29 25.79 -11.53
C GLN A 113 2.64 26.21 -10.10
N TYR A 114 3.35 25.35 -9.40
CA TYR A 114 3.76 25.60 -8.03
C TYR A 114 5.23 25.25 -7.83
N ILE A 115 5.87 25.92 -6.89
CA ILE A 115 7.21 25.58 -6.42
C ILE A 115 7.11 25.23 -4.93
N VAL A 116 7.44 23.99 -4.58
CA VAL A 116 7.47 23.53 -3.18
C VAL A 116 8.93 23.46 -2.75
N GLN A 117 9.28 24.20 -1.72
CA GLN A 117 10.64 24.22 -1.16
C GLN A 117 10.59 23.82 0.30
N PHE A 118 11.56 23.01 0.73
CA PHE A 118 11.71 22.67 2.13
C PHE A 118 13.19 22.54 2.51
N VAL A 119 13.47 22.70 3.79
CA VAL A 119 14.77 22.47 4.39
C VAL A 119 14.58 21.74 5.72
N LEU A 120 15.41 20.71 5.92
CA LEU A 120 15.49 19.91 7.13
C LEU A 120 16.75 20.29 7.91
N PHE A 121 16.60 20.53 9.21
CA PHE A 121 17.68 20.93 10.12
C PHE A 121 17.82 19.95 11.28
N ASP A 122 19.07 19.77 11.71
CA ASP A 122 19.42 19.25 13.03
C ASP A 122 19.33 20.42 14.03
N VAL A 123 18.41 20.31 15.00
CA VAL A 123 18.16 21.37 15.97
C VAL A 123 19.33 21.55 16.94
N PHE A 124 19.97 20.45 17.35
CA PHE A 124 21.05 20.48 18.33
C PHE A 124 22.34 21.04 17.73
N ARG A 125 22.68 20.61 16.51
CA ARG A 125 23.83 21.11 15.75
C ARG A 125 23.58 22.46 15.10
N SER A 126 22.32 22.90 15.00
CA SER A 126 21.94 24.14 14.31
C SER A 126 22.44 24.19 12.87
N SER A 127 22.39 23.05 12.19
CA SER A 127 22.91 22.87 10.85
C SER A 127 21.87 22.27 9.93
N GLN A 128 21.88 22.67 8.66
CA GLN A 128 21.07 22.04 7.63
C GLN A 128 21.55 20.61 7.39
N ILE A 129 20.60 19.67 7.33
CA ILE A 129 20.84 18.28 6.93
C ILE A 129 20.64 18.17 5.42
N THR A 130 19.48 18.60 4.92
CA THR A 130 19.13 18.58 3.48
C THR A 130 18.08 19.64 3.17
N GLY A 131 17.88 19.93 1.89
CA GLY A 131 16.81 20.80 1.41
C GLY A 131 16.64 20.68 -0.10
N GLN A 132 15.41 20.76 -0.58
CA GLN A 132 15.10 20.59 -2.00
C GLN A 132 14.02 21.55 -2.48
N THR A 133 13.98 21.74 -3.80
CA THR A 133 12.96 22.51 -4.52
C THR A 133 12.30 21.61 -5.57
N PHE A 134 10.98 21.50 -5.53
CA PHE A 134 10.18 20.77 -6.50
C PHE A 134 9.39 21.75 -7.37
N HIS A 135 9.47 21.55 -8.68
CA HIS A 135 8.64 22.26 -9.65
C HIS A 135 7.44 21.40 -10.00
N VAL A 136 6.25 21.88 -9.66
CA VAL A 136 4.99 21.14 -9.77
C VAL A 136 4.19 21.71 -10.93
N GLY A 137 4.03 20.92 -11.99
CA GLY A 137 3.40 21.36 -13.23
C GLY A 137 1.88 21.54 -13.16
N LYS A 138 1.21 20.88 -12.20
CA LYS A 138 -0.25 20.93 -12.03
C LYS A 138 -0.65 20.69 -10.58
N ILE A 139 -1.80 21.24 -10.19
CA ILE A 139 -2.34 21.13 -8.82
C ILE A 139 -2.49 19.68 -8.33
N SER A 140 -2.83 18.73 -9.22
CA SER A 140 -3.01 17.32 -8.85
C SER A 140 -1.72 16.61 -8.45
N ASP A 141 -0.55 17.17 -8.79
CA ASP A 141 0.75 16.61 -8.40
C ASP A 141 1.28 17.17 -7.07
N LEU A 142 0.58 18.13 -6.44
CA LEU A 142 1.00 18.70 -5.14
C LEU A 142 1.03 17.63 -4.04
N ARG A 143 0.06 16.71 -4.03
CA ARG A 143 -0.01 15.63 -3.04
C ARG A 143 1.15 14.66 -3.22
N LYS A 144 1.39 14.23 -4.46
CA LYS A 144 2.58 13.45 -4.84
C LYS A 144 3.86 14.13 -4.34
N THR A 145 3.98 15.43 -4.57
CA THR A 145 5.14 16.21 -4.12
C THR A 145 5.29 16.21 -2.59
N ALA A 146 4.18 16.30 -1.85
CA ALA A 146 4.22 16.20 -0.39
C ALA A 146 4.69 14.82 0.11
N HIS A 147 4.31 13.74 -0.58
CA HIS A 147 4.86 12.40 -0.32
C HIS A 147 6.36 12.34 -0.61
N GLN A 148 6.82 12.93 -1.71
CA GLN A 148 8.25 12.99 -2.06
C GLN A 148 9.06 13.79 -1.05
N VAL A 149 8.55 14.92 -0.55
CA VAL A 149 9.16 15.67 0.56
C VAL A 149 9.33 14.77 1.78
N SER A 150 8.31 13.97 2.09
CA SER A 150 8.34 13.02 3.21
C SER A 150 9.38 11.92 3.00
N ASP A 151 9.49 11.40 1.76
CA ASP A 151 10.48 10.37 1.41
C ASP A 151 11.91 10.90 1.58
N VAL A 152 12.18 12.14 1.17
CA VAL A 152 13.50 12.77 1.33
C VAL A 152 13.83 12.99 2.81
N ILE A 153 12.88 13.44 3.62
CA ILE A 153 13.08 13.60 5.08
C ILE A 153 13.36 12.25 5.73
N TYR A 154 12.57 11.23 5.40
CA TYR A 154 12.71 9.88 5.93
C TYR A 154 14.09 9.29 5.58
N GLU A 155 14.51 9.41 4.33
CA GLU A 155 15.81 8.90 3.87
C GLU A 155 16.98 9.66 4.49
N ALA A 156 16.90 10.98 4.61
CA ALA A 156 17.95 11.79 5.22
C ALA A 156 18.18 11.46 6.71
N LEU A 157 17.13 11.06 7.43
CA LEU A 157 17.21 10.78 8.87
C LEU A 157 17.45 9.31 9.20
N LEU A 158 17.00 8.38 8.35
CA LEU A 158 17.05 6.95 8.62
C LEU A 158 17.99 6.16 7.70
N GLY A 159 18.46 6.76 6.60
CA GLY A 159 19.31 6.09 5.61
C GLY A 159 18.57 5.06 4.75
N GLU A 160 17.24 5.02 4.83
CA GLU A 160 16.37 4.11 4.09
C GLU A 160 15.41 4.92 3.22
N ARG A 161 15.16 4.49 1.98
CA ARG A 161 14.21 5.17 1.11
C ARG A 161 12.79 5.11 1.70
N GLY A 162 12.11 6.26 1.79
CA GLY A 162 10.70 6.31 2.17
C GLY A 162 9.79 5.60 1.15
N ALA A 163 8.58 5.22 1.55
CA ALA A 163 7.58 4.58 0.68
C ALA A 163 6.27 5.37 0.61
N PHE A 164 6.31 6.69 0.86
CA PHE A 164 5.11 7.52 0.91
C PHE A 164 4.56 7.82 -0.48
N ASP A 165 5.42 8.03 -1.49
CA ASP A 165 5.00 8.22 -2.90
C ASP A 165 4.80 6.87 -3.62
N THR A 166 4.16 5.92 -2.94
CA THR A 166 3.82 4.61 -3.51
C THR A 166 2.31 4.45 -3.56
N LYS A 167 1.85 3.34 -4.13
CA LYS A 167 0.43 3.02 -4.30
C LYS A 167 0.08 1.71 -3.64
N VAL A 168 -1.19 1.52 -3.35
CA VAL A 168 -1.76 0.24 -2.94
C VAL A 168 -2.88 -0.13 -3.90
N ALA A 169 -2.95 -1.40 -4.28
CA ALA A 169 -4.11 -1.95 -4.96
C ALA A 169 -4.88 -2.86 -4.01
N TYR A 170 -6.19 -2.92 -4.14
CA TYR A 170 -7.04 -3.77 -3.32
C TYR A 170 -8.35 -4.03 -4.04
N ILE A 171 -9.08 -5.06 -3.60
CA ILE A 171 -10.40 -5.37 -4.15
C ILE A 171 -11.47 -4.88 -3.18
N THR A 172 -12.47 -4.17 -3.68
CA THR A 172 -13.69 -3.85 -2.93
C THR A 172 -14.85 -4.72 -3.36
N GLN A 173 -15.69 -5.11 -2.40
CA GLN A 173 -17.01 -5.67 -2.62
C GLN A 173 -18.07 -4.70 -2.15
N SER A 174 -19.04 -4.41 -3.00
CA SER A 174 -20.25 -3.68 -2.62
C SER A 174 -21.48 -4.37 -3.20
N GLN A 175 -22.65 -3.82 -2.92
CA GLN A 175 -23.90 -4.24 -3.55
C GLN A 175 -24.44 -3.09 -4.41
N ASP A 176 -24.99 -3.41 -5.58
CA ASP A 176 -25.73 -2.42 -6.36
C ASP A 176 -27.13 -2.17 -5.77
N ARG A 177 -27.88 -1.23 -6.37
CA ARG A 177 -29.24 -0.87 -5.91
C ARG A 177 -30.23 -2.04 -5.91
N ALA A 178 -29.95 -3.10 -6.66
CA ALA A 178 -30.77 -4.31 -6.72
C ALA A 178 -30.27 -5.41 -5.76
N GLY A 179 -29.28 -5.11 -4.91
CA GLY A 179 -28.69 -6.06 -3.96
C GLY A 179 -27.70 -7.04 -4.59
N LYS A 180 -27.32 -6.86 -5.86
CA LYS A 180 -26.35 -7.77 -6.52
C LYS A 180 -24.92 -7.38 -6.17
N PRO A 181 -24.02 -8.33 -5.92
CA PRO A 181 -22.64 -8.03 -5.58
C PRO A 181 -21.92 -7.35 -6.76
N ARG A 182 -21.05 -6.41 -6.43
CA ARG A 182 -20.15 -5.71 -7.35
C ARG A 182 -18.74 -5.76 -6.80
N TYR A 183 -17.79 -5.97 -7.69
CA TYR A 183 -16.38 -6.09 -7.36
C TYR A 183 -15.61 -5.00 -8.10
N SER A 184 -14.65 -4.38 -7.43
CA SER A 184 -13.79 -3.39 -8.06
C SER A 184 -12.34 -3.59 -7.66
N LEU A 185 -11.45 -3.62 -8.65
CA LEU A 185 -10.01 -3.52 -8.43
C LEU A 185 -9.65 -2.04 -8.35
N GLN A 186 -9.29 -1.59 -7.16
CA GLN A 186 -8.99 -0.20 -6.83
C GLN A 186 -7.48 0.01 -6.73
N VAL A 187 -7.02 1.20 -7.09
CA VAL A 187 -5.67 1.69 -6.84
C VAL A 187 -5.76 3.04 -6.15
N ALA A 188 -5.08 3.19 -5.01
CA ALA A 188 -4.99 4.44 -4.25
C ALA A 188 -3.53 4.76 -3.94
N ASP A 189 -3.26 5.98 -3.48
CA ASP A 189 -1.97 6.29 -2.86
C ASP A 189 -1.76 5.43 -1.60
N ALA A 190 -0.51 5.25 -1.16
CA ALA A 190 -0.18 4.38 -0.03
C ALA A 190 -0.91 4.74 1.27
N ASP A 191 -1.37 5.98 1.40
CA ASP A 191 -2.20 6.44 2.51
C ASP A 191 -3.70 6.46 2.23
N GLY A 192 -4.14 5.71 1.22
CA GLY A 192 -5.54 5.46 0.89
C GLY A 192 -6.24 6.60 0.12
N HIS A 193 -5.56 7.71 -0.15
CA HIS A 193 -6.16 8.83 -0.86
C HIS A 193 -6.24 8.59 -2.37
N GLY A 194 -7.19 9.28 -3.00
CA GLY A 194 -7.40 9.25 -4.45
C GLY A 194 -7.63 7.85 -5.03
N PRO A 195 -8.53 7.01 -4.46
CA PRO A 195 -8.79 5.69 -5.03
C PRO A 195 -9.41 5.80 -6.42
N GLN A 196 -8.92 4.98 -7.34
CA GLN A 196 -9.38 4.88 -8.71
C GLN A 196 -9.66 3.42 -9.07
N ALA A 197 -10.84 3.18 -9.65
CA ALA A 197 -11.21 1.86 -10.14
C ALA A 197 -10.42 1.56 -11.43
N VAL A 198 -9.52 0.58 -11.36
CA VAL A 198 -8.84 0.00 -12.53
C VAL A 198 -9.80 -0.91 -13.29
N LEU A 199 -10.65 -1.66 -12.58
CA LEU A 199 -11.65 -2.54 -13.17
C LEU A 199 -12.89 -2.60 -12.27
N ASN A 200 -14.08 -2.51 -12.87
CA ASN A 200 -15.35 -2.83 -12.22
C ASN A 200 -15.93 -4.09 -12.86
N SER A 201 -16.43 -5.00 -12.03
CA SER A 201 -17.00 -6.27 -12.49
C SER A 201 -18.25 -6.66 -11.70
N SER A 202 -19.16 -7.37 -12.36
CA SER A 202 -20.25 -8.09 -11.69
C SER A 202 -19.80 -9.43 -11.11
N GLU A 203 -18.62 -9.90 -11.51
CA GLU A 203 -18.05 -11.18 -11.10
C GLU A 203 -16.85 -10.97 -10.16
N PRO A 204 -16.52 -11.95 -9.31
CA PRO A 204 -15.38 -11.85 -8.41
C PRO A 204 -14.07 -11.49 -9.13
N LEU A 205 -13.28 -10.66 -8.45
CA LEU A 205 -11.88 -10.36 -8.77
C LEU A 205 -11.02 -10.89 -7.63
N MET A 206 -9.85 -11.44 -7.94
CA MET A 206 -8.95 -12.02 -6.94
C MET A 206 -7.47 -11.87 -7.31
N SER A 207 -6.61 -12.01 -6.31
CA SER A 207 -5.16 -12.12 -6.35
C SER A 207 -4.49 -11.04 -7.22
N PRO A 208 -4.70 -9.75 -6.91
CA PRO A 208 -4.00 -8.69 -7.61
C PRO A 208 -2.49 -8.81 -7.36
N SER A 209 -1.67 -8.50 -8.37
CA SER A 209 -0.21 -8.54 -8.27
C SER A 209 0.41 -7.47 -9.16
N TRP A 210 1.22 -6.58 -8.57
CA TRP A 210 1.92 -5.53 -9.31
C TRP A 210 3.05 -6.09 -10.15
N SER A 211 3.19 -5.58 -11.38
CA SER A 211 4.42 -5.73 -12.13
C SER A 211 5.58 -5.01 -11.44
N PRO A 212 6.84 -5.46 -11.61
CA PRO A 212 7.99 -4.88 -10.91
C PRO A 212 8.27 -3.41 -11.24
N ASP A 213 7.72 -2.90 -12.35
CA ASP A 213 7.79 -1.50 -12.75
C ASP A 213 6.61 -0.65 -12.25
N GLY A 214 5.65 -1.24 -11.54
CA GLY A 214 4.47 -0.56 -11.00
C GLY A 214 3.47 -0.08 -12.06
N ARG A 215 3.55 -0.56 -13.30
CA ARG A 215 2.67 -0.11 -14.41
C ARG A 215 1.47 -1.00 -14.65
N LYS A 216 1.54 -2.29 -14.30
CA LYS A 216 0.50 -3.27 -14.56
C LYS A 216 0.08 -3.99 -13.30
N LEU A 217 -1.19 -4.37 -13.26
CA LEU A 217 -1.72 -5.33 -12.30
C LEU A 217 -2.06 -6.62 -13.04
N ALA A 218 -1.56 -7.75 -12.55
CA ALA A 218 -2.11 -9.06 -12.85
C ALA A 218 -3.24 -9.36 -11.85
N TYR A 219 -4.28 -10.06 -12.27
CA TYR A 219 -5.39 -10.45 -11.41
C TYR A 219 -6.18 -11.61 -12.03
N VAL A 220 -6.94 -12.30 -11.19
CA VAL A 220 -7.93 -13.30 -11.58
C VAL A 220 -9.28 -12.61 -11.73
N THR A 221 -10.00 -12.93 -12.79
CA THR A 221 -11.40 -12.54 -13.00
C THR A 221 -12.23 -13.75 -13.36
N PHE A 222 -13.49 -13.73 -12.93
CA PHE A 222 -14.50 -14.72 -13.29
C PHE A 222 -15.43 -14.23 -14.41
N GLU A 223 -15.12 -13.07 -15.01
CA GLU A 223 -15.76 -12.59 -16.23
C GLU A 223 -15.73 -13.67 -17.33
N GLY A 224 -16.91 -14.09 -17.78
CA GLY A 224 -17.05 -15.18 -18.75
C GLY A 224 -17.26 -16.58 -18.12
N GLY A 225 -17.61 -16.65 -16.84
CA GLY A 225 -18.10 -17.85 -16.16
C GLY A 225 -17.03 -18.85 -15.72
N ARG A 226 -15.74 -18.51 -15.87
CA ARG A 226 -14.61 -19.33 -15.41
C ARG A 226 -13.43 -18.45 -14.99
N PRO A 227 -12.59 -18.87 -14.03
CA PRO A 227 -11.42 -18.11 -13.63
C PRO A 227 -10.44 -17.97 -14.78
N SER A 228 -10.02 -16.74 -15.06
CA SER A 228 -9.01 -16.39 -16.05
C SER A 228 -8.05 -15.35 -15.48
N ILE A 229 -6.80 -15.40 -15.91
CA ILE A 229 -5.77 -14.45 -15.46
C ILE A 229 -5.58 -13.39 -16.55
N TYR A 230 -5.65 -12.13 -16.14
CA TYR A 230 -5.38 -10.97 -17.00
C TYR A 230 -4.26 -10.12 -16.41
N THR A 231 -3.61 -9.35 -17.28
CA THR A 231 -2.84 -8.17 -16.89
C THR A 231 -3.50 -6.93 -17.44
N GLN A 232 -3.48 -5.85 -16.67
CA GLN A 232 -4.02 -4.56 -17.07
C GLN A 232 -3.03 -3.44 -16.77
N ASP A 233 -2.77 -2.57 -17.75
CA ASP A 233 -2.06 -1.32 -17.54
C ASP A 233 -2.93 -0.35 -16.74
N VAL A 234 -2.43 0.12 -15.60
CA VAL A 234 -3.23 0.95 -14.67
C VAL A 234 -3.43 2.38 -15.15
N TYR A 235 -2.64 2.83 -16.14
CA TYR A 235 -2.74 4.18 -16.69
C TYR A 235 -3.47 4.21 -18.03
N LEU A 236 -3.23 3.21 -18.88
CA LEU A 236 -3.81 3.12 -20.22
C LEU A 236 -5.10 2.30 -20.27
N GLY A 237 -5.39 1.51 -19.22
CA GLY A 237 -6.55 0.61 -19.17
C GLY A 237 -6.44 -0.61 -20.10
N LYS A 238 -5.31 -0.78 -20.81
CA LYS A 238 -5.12 -1.88 -21.76
C LYS A 238 -5.06 -3.22 -21.02
N ARG A 239 -6.00 -4.13 -21.33
CA ARG A 239 -6.05 -5.51 -20.83
C ARG A 239 -5.43 -6.51 -21.80
N GLU A 240 -4.77 -7.52 -21.23
CA GLU A 240 -4.24 -8.68 -21.93
C GLU A 240 -4.60 -9.94 -21.16
N LYS A 241 -5.14 -10.96 -21.85
CA LYS A 241 -5.41 -12.26 -21.25
C LYS A 241 -4.12 -13.08 -21.20
N ILE A 242 -3.75 -13.55 -20.01
CA ILE A 242 -2.56 -14.40 -19.79
C ILE A 242 -2.93 -15.87 -19.80
N SER A 243 -4.01 -16.24 -19.10
CA SER A 243 -4.42 -17.64 -18.97
C SER A 243 -5.93 -17.80 -18.88
N GLY A 244 -6.42 -18.97 -19.32
CA GLY A 244 -7.83 -19.34 -19.25
C GLY A 244 -8.06 -20.81 -19.64
N PHE A 245 -7.23 -21.70 -19.11
CA PHE A 245 -7.38 -23.15 -19.29
C PHE A 245 -8.63 -23.67 -18.56
N LYS A 246 -9.02 -24.91 -18.81
CA LYS A 246 -10.06 -25.58 -18.00
C LYS A 246 -9.52 -25.76 -16.56
N GLY A 247 -10.40 -25.57 -15.57
CA GLY A 247 -10.04 -25.66 -14.15
C GLY A 247 -9.60 -24.33 -13.56
N ILE A 248 -8.84 -24.40 -12.47
CA ILE A 248 -8.31 -23.24 -11.74
C ILE A 248 -7.26 -22.54 -12.60
N ASN A 249 -7.36 -21.22 -12.66
CA ASN A 249 -6.34 -20.31 -13.17
C ASN A 249 -6.21 -19.20 -12.13
N GLY A 250 -5.22 -19.28 -11.25
CA GLY A 250 -5.14 -18.45 -10.05
C GLY A 250 -3.75 -17.90 -9.73
N ALA A 251 -3.73 -17.05 -8.70
CA ALA A 251 -2.55 -16.53 -8.01
C ALA A 251 -1.38 -16.15 -8.94
N PRO A 252 -1.56 -15.17 -9.84
CA PRO A 252 -0.48 -14.68 -10.68
C PRO A 252 0.58 -13.96 -9.84
N ALA A 253 1.86 -14.24 -10.11
CA ALA A 253 2.97 -13.51 -9.51
C ALA A 253 4.05 -13.19 -10.53
N TRP A 254 4.41 -11.91 -10.64
CA TRP A 254 5.46 -11.46 -11.53
C TRP A 254 6.84 -11.87 -11.03
N SER A 255 7.69 -12.32 -11.95
CA SER A 255 9.13 -12.42 -11.68
C SER A 255 9.74 -11.02 -11.48
N PRO A 256 10.83 -10.88 -10.71
CA PRO A 256 11.44 -9.57 -10.43
C PRO A 256 11.93 -8.83 -11.68
N ASP A 257 12.32 -9.57 -12.73
CA ASP A 257 12.74 -9.04 -14.03
C ASP A 257 11.56 -8.66 -14.95
N GLY A 258 10.32 -9.00 -14.58
CA GLY A 258 9.11 -8.73 -15.34
C GLY A 258 8.92 -9.56 -16.61
N THR A 259 9.78 -10.53 -16.89
CA THR A 259 9.77 -11.32 -18.13
C THR A 259 8.97 -12.62 -18.01
N ARG A 260 8.76 -13.09 -16.78
CA ARG A 260 8.02 -14.31 -16.45
C ARG A 260 6.91 -14.04 -15.44
N MET A 261 5.90 -14.91 -15.45
CA MET A 261 4.83 -14.94 -14.46
C MET A 261 4.65 -16.36 -13.94
N ALA A 262 4.64 -16.51 -12.61
CA ALA A 262 4.19 -17.73 -11.95
C ALA A 262 2.67 -17.73 -11.89
N LEU A 263 2.05 -18.89 -12.13
CA LEU A 263 0.61 -19.09 -12.21
C LEU A 263 0.25 -20.39 -11.48
N VAL A 264 -0.96 -20.47 -10.95
CA VAL A 264 -1.53 -21.71 -10.41
C VAL A 264 -2.55 -22.26 -11.42
N LEU A 265 -2.30 -23.46 -11.94
CA LEU A 265 -3.20 -24.10 -12.90
C LEU A 265 -3.57 -25.50 -12.44
N SER A 266 -4.85 -25.87 -12.54
CA SER A 266 -5.31 -27.25 -12.30
C SER A 266 -5.63 -28.00 -13.60
N LYS A 267 -5.03 -27.58 -14.72
CA LYS A 267 -5.32 -28.14 -16.05
C LYS A 267 -4.84 -29.60 -16.21
N ASP A 268 -3.88 -30.02 -15.38
CA ASP A 268 -3.24 -31.34 -15.42
C ASP A 268 -3.52 -32.16 -14.14
N GLY A 269 -4.61 -31.86 -13.40
CA GLY A 269 -5.00 -32.56 -12.17
C GLY A 269 -5.10 -31.64 -10.96
N SER A 270 -4.31 -31.88 -9.92
CA SER A 270 -4.17 -30.99 -8.77
C SER A 270 -3.67 -29.60 -9.19
N PRO A 271 -3.98 -28.53 -8.44
CA PRO A 271 -3.38 -27.22 -8.65
C PRO A 271 -1.87 -27.29 -8.49
N ASP A 272 -1.15 -26.85 -9.52
CA ASP A 272 0.30 -26.80 -9.55
C ASP A 272 0.80 -25.42 -9.92
N ILE A 273 2.06 -25.15 -9.55
CA ILE A 273 2.79 -23.96 -9.96
C ILE A 273 3.32 -24.15 -11.38
N TYR A 274 3.02 -23.19 -12.25
CA TYR A 274 3.58 -23.06 -13.58
C TYR A 274 4.30 -21.73 -13.71
N VAL A 275 5.26 -21.65 -14.62
CA VAL A 275 5.89 -20.40 -15.04
C VAL A 275 5.67 -20.20 -16.52
N MET A 276 5.11 -19.05 -16.87
CA MET A 276 4.94 -18.59 -18.25
C MET A 276 5.99 -17.52 -18.57
N ASN A 277 6.70 -17.68 -19.68
CA ASN A 277 7.45 -16.58 -20.29
C ASN A 277 6.47 -15.65 -21.00
N LEU A 278 6.46 -14.37 -20.64
CA LEU A 278 5.41 -13.44 -21.08
C LEU A 278 5.54 -13.00 -22.53
N LEU A 279 6.76 -13.07 -23.10
CA LEU A 279 7.02 -12.75 -24.50
C LEU A 279 6.64 -13.92 -25.43
N THR A 280 7.19 -15.10 -25.15
CA THR A 280 7.03 -16.31 -26.00
C THR A 280 5.76 -17.09 -25.70
N LYS A 281 5.09 -16.79 -24.58
CA LYS A 281 3.96 -17.56 -24.01
C LYS A 281 4.30 -19.01 -23.67
N LYS A 282 5.58 -19.40 -23.67
CA LYS A 282 6.03 -20.74 -23.27
C LYS A 282 5.67 -20.99 -21.81
N LEU A 283 4.90 -22.04 -21.57
CA LEU A 283 4.44 -22.46 -20.25
C LEU A 283 5.23 -23.67 -19.76
N THR A 284 5.74 -23.62 -18.53
CA THR A 284 6.52 -24.70 -17.90
C THR A 284 5.92 -25.07 -16.56
N ARG A 285 5.54 -26.34 -16.37
CA ARG A 285 5.09 -26.85 -15.06
C ARG A 285 6.28 -26.97 -14.11
N LEU A 286 6.11 -26.54 -12.86
CA LEU A 286 7.15 -26.58 -11.83
C LEU A 286 6.93 -27.67 -10.79
N THR A 287 5.69 -27.85 -10.37
CA THR A 287 5.31 -28.83 -9.36
C THR A 287 4.43 -29.91 -9.96
N THR A 288 4.43 -31.07 -9.32
CA THR A 288 3.63 -32.25 -9.68
C THR A 288 3.21 -33.02 -8.42
N SER A 289 2.98 -32.31 -7.31
CA SER A 289 2.64 -32.98 -6.05
C SER A 289 1.15 -33.37 -6.05
N TYR A 290 0.79 -34.36 -5.22
CA TYR A 290 -0.62 -34.73 -5.05
C TYR A 290 -1.42 -33.67 -4.28
N GLY A 291 -0.74 -32.79 -3.55
CA GLY A 291 -1.35 -31.70 -2.81
C GLY A 291 -1.73 -30.52 -3.72
N ILE A 292 -2.32 -29.51 -3.11
CA ILE A 292 -2.56 -28.20 -3.71
C ILE A 292 -1.28 -27.38 -3.56
N ASP A 293 -0.63 -27.06 -4.68
CA ASP A 293 0.49 -26.11 -4.72
C ASP A 293 -0.03 -24.77 -5.27
N THR A 294 0.00 -23.71 -4.45
CA THR A 294 -0.63 -22.42 -4.77
C THR A 294 0.12 -21.22 -4.19
N GLU A 295 -0.36 -20.01 -4.49
CA GLU A 295 0.13 -18.74 -3.93
C GLU A 295 1.66 -18.55 -4.11
N PRO A 296 2.18 -18.64 -5.35
CA PRO A 296 3.61 -18.48 -5.58
C PRO A 296 4.05 -17.02 -5.37
N VAL A 297 5.24 -16.84 -4.82
CA VAL A 297 5.98 -15.58 -4.78
C VAL A 297 7.43 -15.83 -5.18
N TRP A 298 7.97 -14.94 -6.01
CA TRP A 298 9.36 -15.06 -6.48
C TRP A 298 10.33 -14.54 -5.42
N THR A 299 11.43 -15.26 -5.25
CA THR A 299 12.62 -14.74 -4.55
C THR A 299 13.21 -13.55 -5.30
N ARG A 300 13.92 -12.67 -4.58
CA ARG A 300 14.52 -11.44 -5.13
C ARG A 300 15.39 -11.68 -6.36
N GLY A 301 16.14 -12.79 -6.39
CA GLY A 301 17.01 -13.18 -7.51
C GLY A 301 16.27 -13.80 -8.70
N GLY A 302 15.00 -14.19 -8.53
CA GLY A 302 14.22 -14.84 -9.58
C GLY A 302 14.66 -16.28 -9.89
N ASP A 303 15.45 -16.90 -9.01
CA ASP A 303 16.03 -18.25 -9.12
C ASP A 303 15.23 -19.30 -8.33
N ALA A 304 14.37 -18.87 -7.41
CA ALA A 304 13.46 -19.72 -6.65
C ALA A 304 12.07 -19.09 -6.46
N ILE A 305 11.08 -19.93 -6.15
CA ILE A 305 9.70 -19.55 -5.83
C ILE A 305 9.34 -20.12 -4.46
N VAL A 306 8.80 -19.28 -3.58
CA VAL A 306 8.12 -19.70 -2.34
C VAL A 306 6.64 -19.86 -2.64
N PHE A 307 5.99 -20.89 -2.10
CA PHE A 307 4.59 -21.20 -2.39
C PHE A 307 3.95 -21.96 -1.22
N THR A 308 2.63 -21.91 -1.15
CA THR A 308 1.83 -22.67 -0.19
C THR A 308 1.60 -24.09 -0.71
N SER A 309 1.81 -25.10 0.14
CA SER A 309 1.45 -26.49 -0.18
C SER A 309 0.86 -27.22 1.02
N ASP A 310 -0.17 -28.03 0.77
CA ASP A 310 -0.76 -28.94 1.75
C ASP A 310 -0.24 -30.39 1.65
N ARG A 311 0.82 -30.64 0.87
CA ARG A 311 1.42 -31.99 0.68
C ARG A 311 1.83 -32.71 1.98
N GLY A 312 2.02 -31.96 3.07
CA GLY A 312 2.32 -32.48 4.40
C GLY A 312 1.10 -32.62 5.32
N GLY A 313 -0.12 -32.50 4.78
CA GLY A 313 -1.40 -32.60 5.47
C GLY A 313 -2.08 -31.27 5.77
N LYS A 314 -1.31 -30.21 6.09
CA LYS A 314 -1.81 -28.84 6.30
C LYS A 314 -1.03 -27.84 5.45
N PRO A 315 -1.62 -26.70 5.05
CA PRO A 315 -0.93 -25.65 4.32
C PRO A 315 0.31 -25.15 5.04
N GLN A 316 1.44 -25.23 4.36
CA GLN A 316 2.75 -24.79 4.83
C GLN A 316 3.51 -24.13 3.68
N LEU A 317 4.52 -23.33 4.00
CA LEU A 317 5.37 -22.71 2.98
C LEU A 317 6.47 -23.67 2.54
N TYR A 318 6.66 -23.75 1.24
CA TYR A 318 7.73 -24.48 0.58
C TYR A 318 8.45 -23.56 -0.39
N GLN A 319 9.69 -23.90 -0.74
CA GLN A 319 10.47 -23.23 -1.76
C GLN A 319 10.91 -24.24 -2.81
N ILE A 320 10.72 -23.89 -4.09
CA ILE A 320 11.28 -24.62 -5.22
C ILE A 320 12.40 -23.80 -5.87
N THR A 321 13.58 -24.41 -6.03
CA THR A 321 14.70 -23.83 -6.77
C THR A 321 14.55 -24.19 -8.26
N LEU A 322 14.62 -23.20 -9.15
CA LEU A 322 14.25 -23.38 -10.55
C LEU A 322 15.28 -24.18 -11.36
N SER A 323 16.56 -24.08 -11.02
CA SER A 323 17.67 -24.72 -11.74
C SER A 323 17.66 -26.24 -11.61
N ASN A 324 17.36 -26.76 -10.42
CA ASN A 324 17.40 -28.19 -10.11
C ASN A 324 16.04 -28.79 -9.71
N ARG A 325 14.98 -27.97 -9.64
CA ARG A 325 13.62 -28.36 -9.21
C ARG A 325 13.54 -28.95 -7.81
N GLN A 326 14.56 -28.71 -6.97
CA GLN A 326 14.55 -29.16 -5.59
C GLN A 326 13.51 -28.37 -4.81
N VAL A 327 12.66 -29.08 -4.06
CA VAL A 327 11.69 -28.49 -3.16
C VAL A 327 12.10 -28.71 -1.70
N LYS A 328 12.06 -27.66 -0.90
CA LYS A 328 12.26 -27.71 0.56
C LYS A 328 11.10 -27.06 1.29
N ARG A 329 10.77 -27.56 2.48
CA ARG A 329 9.79 -26.93 3.40
C ARG A 329 10.47 -25.80 4.16
N LEU A 330 9.79 -24.67 4.34
CA LEU A 330 10.29 -23.51 5.07
C LEU A 330 9.72 -23.40 6.48
N THR A 331 8.42 -23.65 6.64
CA THR A 331 7.71 -23.41 7.91
C THR A 331 7.42 -24.70 8.68
N PHE A 332 7.73 -24.72 9.97
CA PHE A 332 7.53 -25.88 10.84
C PHE A 332 6.70 -25.57 12.09
N GLU A 333 6.61 -24.30 12.46
CA GLU A 333 5.81 -23.79 13.57
C GLU A 333 4.39 -23.41 13.10
N GLY A 334 3.39 -23.66 13.93
CA GLY A 334 1.97 -23.43 13.60
C GLY A 334 1.35 -24.52 12.71
N ASN A 335 0.02 -24.56 12.69
CA ASN A 335 -0.73 -25.58 11.94
C ASN A 335 -1.21 -25.09 10.57
N TYR A 336 -0.97 -23.83 10.24
CA TYR A 336 -1.30 -23.22 8.96
C TYR A 336 -0.31 -22.09 8.65
N ASN A 337 0.38 -22.16 7.50
CA ASN A 337 1.22 -21.09 6.99
C ASN A 337 1.00 -20.97 5.48
N ALA A 338 0.47 -19.84 5.02
CA ALA A 338 0.07 -19.63 3.62
C ALA A 338 0.24 -18.16 3.19
N ARG A 339 -0.05 -17.86 1.92
CA ARG A 339 -0.03 -16.50 1.35
C ARG A 339 1.26 -15.74 1.63
N ALA A 340 2.39 -16.37 1.33
CA ALA A 340 3.70 -15.77 1.52
C ALA A 340 3.90 -14.53 0.64
N THR A 341 4.52 -13.50 1.21
CA THR A 341 5.16 -12.40 0.50
C THR A 341 6.58 -12.22 1.03
N LEU A 342 7.52 -11.80 0.18
CA LEU A 342 8.91 -11.63 0.58
C LEU A 342 9.22 -10.15 0.79
N SER A 343 10.06 -9.86 1.78
CA SER A 343 10.60 -8.52 1.97
C SER A 343 11.43 -8.13 0.73
N PRO A 344 11.52 -6.83 0.40
CA PRO A 344 12.25 -6.38 -0.79
C PRO A 344 13.71 -6.82 -0.84
N ASP A 345 14.37 -6.95 0.31
CA ASP A 345 15.75 -7.46 0.45
C ASP A 345 15.85 -8.99 0.33
N GLY A 346 14.73 -9.71 0.40
CA GLY A 346 14.64 -11.17 0.33
C GLY A 346 14.97 -11.89 1.63
N ARG A 347 15.18 -11.18 2.74
CA ARG A 347 15.57 -11.76 4.04
C ARG A 347 14.41 -12.33 4.84
N MET A 348 13.22 -11.75 4.68
CA MET A 348 12.04 -12.09 5.48
C MET A 348 10.89 -12.56 4.59
N VAL A 349 10.05 -13.43 5.16
CA VAL A 349 8.75 -13.80 4.60
C VAL A 349 7.64 -13.35 5.55
N ALA A 350 6.68 -12.57 5.05
CA ALA A 350 5.42 -12.36 5.76
C ALA A 350 4.39 -13.35 5.23
N MET A 351 3.51 -13.81 6.11
CA MET A 351 2.57 -14.88 5.81
C MET A 351 1.32 -14.79 6.67
N VAL A 352 0.27 -15.47 6.24
CA VAL A 352 -0.86 -15.81 7.10
C VAL A 352 -0.46 -17.03 7.92
N HIS A 353 -0.34 -16.83 9.23
CA HIS A 353 -0.01 -17.83 10.22
C HIS A 353 -1.24 -18.17 11.05
N GLY A 354 -1.51 -19.47 11.21
CA GLY A 354 -2.66 -19.94 11.95
C GLY A 354 -2.33 -21.01 12.99
N ASN A 355 -3.07 -20.94 14.09
CA ASN A 355 -3.15 -21.98 15.09
C ASN A 355 -4.60 -22.19 15.54
N GLY A 356 -5.36 -22.98 14.78
CA GLY A 356 -6.78 -23.24 15.03
C GLY A 356 -7.68 -22.29 14.21
N ASN A 357 -8.62 -21.61 14.87
CA ASN A 357 -9.56 -20.68 14.20
C ASN A 357 -9.08 -19.22 14.19
N ARG A 358 -7.78 -19.00 14.37
CA ARG A 358 -7.16 -17.67 14.37
C ARG A 358 -6.09 -17.62 13.28
N TYR A 359 -6.25 -16.69 12.35
CA TYR A 359 -5.33 -16.41 11.26
C TYR A 359 -4.79 -14.99 11.44
N GLN A 360 -3.48 -14.88 11.61
CA GLN A 360 -2.75 -13.66 11.93
C GLN A 360 -1.64 -13.44 10.91
N ILE A 361 -1.17 -12.21 10.78
CA ILE A 361 0.05 -11.93 10.02
C ILE A 361 1.27 -12.21 10.89
N ALA A 362 2.16 -13.05 10.40
CA ALA A 362 3.47 -13.30 11.00
C ALA A 362 4.58 -13.00 9.99
N VAL A 363 5.78 -12.74 10.51
CA VAL A 363 7.01 -12.61 9.73
C VAL A 363 8.02 -13.63 10.22
N MET A 364 8.74 -14.24 9.29
CA MET A 364 9.82 -15.18 9.58
C MET A 364 11.09 -14.74 8.85
N ASP A 365 12.21 -14.73 9.57
CA ASP A 365 13.54 -14.53 9.00
C ASP A 365 13.99 -15.83 8.32
N LEU A 366 14.36 -15.77 7.03
CA LEU A 366 14.62 -16.95 6.21
C LEU A 366 15.96 -17.63 6.53
N ASP A 367 16.90 -16.91 7.15
CA ASP A 367 18.22 -17.45 7.51
C ASP A 367 18.16 -18.20 8.84
N SER A 368 17.56 -17.58 9.85
CA SER A 368 17.46 -18.14 11.20
C SER A 368 16.23 -19.04 11.42
N GLY A 369 15.17 -18.86 10.62
CA GLY A 369 13.87 -19.48 10.84
C GLY A 369 13.06 -18.87 11.99
N ALA A 370 13.56 -17.79 12.62
CA ALA A 370 12.87 -17.12 13.72
C ALA A 370 11.58 -16.47 13.21
N MET A 371 10.46 -16.78 13.87
CA MET A 371 9.13 -16.25 13.54
C MET A 371 8.58 -15.35 14.63
N GLN A 372 7.91 -14.27 14.21
CA GLN A 372 7.18 -13.36 15.07
C GLN A 372 5.77 -13.11 14.51
N VAL A 373 4.74 -13.31 15.34
CA VAL A 373 3.37 -12.90 15.03
C VAL A 373 3.24 -11.39 15.27
N LEU A 374 2.72 -10.65 14.28
CA LEU A 374 2.67 -9.18 14.30
C LEU A 374 1.30 -8.61 14.70
N THR A 375 0.23 -9.34 14.41
CA THR A 375 -1.15 -8.87 14.58
C THR A 375 -1.86 -9.63 15.69
N ASP A 376 -2.97 -9.10 16.19
CA ASP A 376 -3.83 -9.71 17.22
C ASP A 376 -5.28 -9.92 16.78
N THR A 377 -5.59 -9.58 15.53
CA THR A 377 -6.84 -9.87 14.84
C THR A 377 -6.94 -11.35 14.44
N SER A 378 -8.12 -11.81 14.02
CA SER A 378 -8.41 -13.25 13.91
C SER A 378 -8.61 -13.80 12.50
N LEU A 379 -8.82 -12.93 11.52
CA LEU A 379 -9.13 -13.29 10.14
C LEU A 379 -8.27 -12.45 9.20
N ASP A 380 -6.97 -12.43 9.49
CA ASP A 380 -6.02 -11.69 8.69
C ASP A 380 -5.67 -12.46 7.42
N GLU A 381 -5.59 -11.73 6.32
CA GLU A 381 -5.22 -12.31 5.04
C GLU A 381 -4.39 -11.37 4.17
N SER A 382 -3.74 -11.98 3.17
CA SER A 382 -3.10 -11.31 2.05
C SER A 382 -2.10 -10.22 2.46
N PRO A 383 -1.05 -10.56 3.24
CA PRO A 383 0.01 -9.61 3.57
C PRO A 383 0.78 -9.19 2.33
N SER A 384 1.21 -7.93 2.29
CA SER A 384 2.07 -7.37 1.24
C SER A 384 3.02 -6.33 1.83
N PHE A 385 4.33 -6.51 1.61
CA PHE A 385 5.34 -5.56 2.07
C PHE A 385 5.30 -4.24 1.28
N ALA A 386 5.49 -3.13 1.99
CA ALA A 386 5.95 -1.87 1.39
C ALA A 386 7.31 -2.07 0.69
N PRO A 387 7.64 -1.30 -0.34
CA PRO A 387 8.87 -1.51 -1.12
C PRO A 387 10.19 -1.17 -0.39
N ASN A 388 10.12 -0.54 0.78
CA ASN A 388 11.26 -0.40 1.71
C ASN A 388 11.31 -1.51 2.77
N GLY A 389 10.30 -2.38 2.84
CA GLY A 389 10.22 -3.46 3.82
C GLY A 389 9.92 -3.00 5.25
N SER A 390 9.48 -1.76 5.49
CA SER A 390 9.22 -1.28 6.86
C SER A 390 7.80 -1.56 7.35
N MET A 391 6.85 -1.71 6.42
CA MET A 391 5.42 -1.93 6.69
C MET A 391 4.89 -3.12 5.88
N ILE A 392 3.85 -3.75 6.40
CA ILE A 392 3.05 -4.79 5.74
C ILE A 392 1.60 -4.35 5.73
N ILE A 393 0.98 -4.21 4.56
CA ILE A 393 -0.47 -4.04 4.41
C ILE A 393 -1.13 -5.42 4.34
N TYR A 394 -2.30 -5.56 4.96
CA TYR A 394 -3.10 -6.79 5.00
C TYR A 394 -4.58 -6.45 5.10
N ALA A 395 -5.44 -7.43 4.83
CA ALA A 395 -6.88 -7.31 5.10
C ALA A 395 -7.24 -8.06 6.39
N THR A 396 -8.21 -7.54 7.13
CA THR A 396 -8.79 -8.16 8.33
C THR A 396 -10.28 -7.87 8.38
N GLU A 397 -11.01 -8.63 9.19
CA GLU A 397 -12.38 -8.33 9.53
C GLU A 397 -12.47 -7.35 10.71
N SER A 398 -13.34 -6.34 10.60
CA SER A 398 -13.70 -5.43 11.68
C SER A 398 -15.18 -5.10 11.61
N ARG A 399 -15.92 -5.36 12.70
CA ARG A 399 -17.40 -5.18 12.77
C ARG A 399 -18.13 -5.87 11.60
N ASN A 400 -17.74 -7.11 11.30
CA ASN A 400 -18.27 -7.92 10.19
C ASN A 400 -18.09 -7.31 8.79
N ARG A 401 -17.07 -6.45 8.62
CA ARG A 401 -16.68 -5.88 7.33
C ARG A 401 -15.20 -6.10 7.05
N GLY A 402 -14.87 -6.30 5.79
CA GLY A 402 -13.48 -6.37 5.33
C GLY A 402 -12.85 -4.98 5.35
N VAL A 403 -11.76 -4.82 6.09
CA VAL A 403 -10.99 -3.56 6.17
C VAL A 403 -9.52 -3.83 5.88
N LEU A 404 -8.83 -2.79 5.40
CA LEU A 404 -7.39 -2.84 5.25
C LEU A 404 -6.72 -2.38 6.54
N SER A 405 -5.58 -2.95 6.86
CA SER A 405 -4.73 -2.54 7.98
C SER A 405 -3.28 -2.66 7.58
N ALA A 406 -2.42 -1.92 8.26
CA ALA A 406 -0.98 -2.00 8.06
C ALA A 406 -0.28 -2.13 9.41
N VAL A 407 0.76 -2.95 9.45
CA VAL A 407 1.59 -3.20 10.63
C VAL A 407 3.06 -3.00 10.27
N SER A 408 3.85 -2.40 11.16
CA SER A 408 5.30 -2.36 10.96
C SER A 408 5.90 -3.75 11.10
N VAL A 409 7.01 -4.02 10.43
CA VAL A 409 7.65 -5.34 10.47
C VAL A 409 8.14 -5.73 11.88
N ASP A 410 8.41 -4.75 12.74
CA ASP A 410 8.73 -4.95 14.16
C ASP A 410 7.48 -5.14 15.06
N GLY A 411 6.27 -5.02 14.51
CA GLY A 411 4.99 -5.17 15.21
C GLY A 411 4.60 -3.99 16.11
N ARG A 412 5.36 -2.89 16.14
CA ARG A 412 5.17 -1.78 17.08
C ARG A 412 4.13 -0.75 16.61
N VAL A 413 3.94 -0.63 15.31
CA VAL A 413 3.04 0.34 14.68
C VAL A 413 1.89 -0.40 14.07
N ARG A 414 0.66 0.05 14.34
CA ARG A 414 -0.53 -0.47 13.67
C ARG A 414 -1.41 0.66 13.19
N GLN A 415 -1.90 0.50 11.98
CA GLN A 415 -2.78 1.42 11.29
C GLN A 415 -3.95 0.65 10.71
N ARG A 416 -5.10 1.30 10.65
CA ARG A 416 -6.29 0.80 9.97
C ARG A 416 -6.69 1.76 8.88
N LEU A 417 -6.95 1.24 7.69
CA LEU A 417 -7.45 1.99 6.55
C LEU A 417 -8.95 1.65 6.41
N VAL A 418 -9.80 2.55 6.91
CA VAL A 418 -11.25 2.39 6.95
C VAL A 418 -11.85 2.87 5.63
N LEU A 419 -12.54 1.98 4.92
CA LEU A 419 -13.36 2.35 3.77
C LEU A 419 -14.66 3.02 4.22
N GLN A 420 -15.10 4.02 3.47
CA GLN A 420 -16.44 4.60 3.64
C GLN A 420 -17.54 3.61 3.21
N GLU A 421 -17.32 2.85 2.13
CA GLU A 421 -18.28 1.88 1.58
C GLU A 421 -17.61 0.59 1.11
N GLY A 422 -18.34 -0.52 1.27
CA GLY A 422 -17.91 -1.85 0.84
C GLY A 422 -16.87 -2.53 1.74
N ASP A 423 -16.60 -3.79 1.43
CA ASP A 423 -15.58 -4.61 2.08
C ASP A 423 -14.30 -4.58 1.26
N ALA A 424 -13.17 -4.21 1.87
CA ALA A 424 -11.85 -4.33 1.26
C ALA A 424 -11.23 -5.69 1.55
N ARG A 425 -10.51 -6.21 0.55
CA ARG A 425 -9.71 -7.43 0.68
C ARG A 425 -8.51 -7.43 -0.24
N GLU A 426 -7.65 -8.41 -0.02
CA GLU A 426 -6.50 -8.75 -0.86
C GLU A 426 -5.65 -7.54 -1.31
N PRO A 427 -5.15 -6.74 -0.35
CA PRO A 427 -4.31 -5.61 -0.70
C PRO A 427 -2.94 -6.07 -1.22
N VAL A 428 -2.39 -5.30 -2.16
CA VAL A 428 -1.00 -5.41 -2.59
C VAL A 428 -0.35 -4.03 -2.70
N TRP A 429 0.80 -3.90 -2.05
CA TRP A 429 1.61 -2.70 -2.11
C TRP A 429 2.37 -2.64 -3.44
N ALA A 430 2.33 -1.48 -4.09
CA ALA A 430 3.08 -1.26 -5.33
C ALA A 430 4.59 -1.18 -5.05
N PRO A 431 5.44 -1.59 -6.00
CA PRO A 431 6.85 -1.25 -5.95
C PRO A 431 7.04 0.27 -6.06
N TYR A 432 8.28 0.73 -5.90
CA TYR A 432 8.62 2.10 -6.25
C TYR A 432 8.25 2.40 -7.71
N GLY A 433 7.58 3.53 -7.94
CA GLY A 433 7.32 4.02 -9.28
C GLY A 433 8.63 4.24 -10.03
N LYS A 434 8.68 3.81 -11.30
CA LYS A 434 9.76 4.14 -12.24
C LYS A 434 9.45 5.40 -13.04
#